data_AF-X1DAJ7-F1
#
_entry.id   AF-X1DAJ7-F1
#
_cell.length_a   1.000
_cell.length_b   1.000
_cell.length_c   1.000
_cell.angle_alpha   90.00
_cell.angle_beta   90.00
_cell.angle_gamma   90.00
#
_symmetry.space_group_name_H-M   'P 1'
#
loop_
_entity.id
_entity.type
_entity.pdbx_description
1 polymer ?
#
loop_
_entity_poly.entity_id
_entity_poly.type
_entity_poly.pdbx_seq_one_letter_code
_entity_poly.pdbx_strand_id
1 'polypeptide(L)'
;MFIKNGGPSIGRDKVVLFPFDDYSIPFQHGLRLQLVGYKAGIDRRRIVLKPGSPAAPDSKLVVYYGTVRRVGDELWMWYLGQGDQDKEWHERVCFAKSKDGYHWEKPNLSLVEYAGSTKNNLVDLMGGKHHVQSCVVFYDPNDSEPKGRFKMAFQSRKYNSKLGVAYS
;
A
#
# COMPACT_ATOMS: atom_id res chain seq x y z
N MET A 1 -31.31 -9.02 -19.17
CA MET A 1 -30.92 -7.64 -18.78
C MET A 1 -31.35 -6.70 -19.90
N PHE A 2 -32.03 -5.58 -19.61
CA PHE A 2 -32.43 -4.62 -20.63
C PHE A 2 -31.45 -3.45 -20.66
N ILE A 3 -30.80 -3.25 -21.79
CA ILE A 3 -29.87 -2.16 -22.05
C ILE A 3 -30.63 -1.10 -22.85
N LYS A 4 -30.70 0.13 -22.33
CA LYS A 4 -31.44 1.26 -22.93
C LYS A 4 -30.46 2.35 -23.35
N ASN A 5 -29.68 2.09 -24.40
CA ASN A 5 -28.56 2.94 -24.85
C ASN A 5 -28.82 3.56 -26.22
N GLY A 6 -30.09 3.79 -26.59
CA GLY A 6 -30.47 4.38 -27.89
C GLY A 6 -30.44 3.42 -29.10
N GLY A 7 -29.92 2.20 -28.94
CA GLY A 7 -30.06 1.11 -29.92
C GLY A 7 -31.37 0.30 -29.75
N PRO A 8 -31.68 -0.62 -30.69
CA PRO A 8 -32.86 -1.48 -30.58
C PRO A 8 -32.87 -2.27 -29.26
N SER A 9 -34.04 -2.32 -28.62
CA SER A 9 -34.26 -3.01 -27.34
C SER A 9 -34.20 -4.53 -27.55
N ILE A 10 -32.99 -5.10 -27.53
CA ILE A 10 -32.77 -6.54 -27.70
C ILE A 10 -32.56 -7.17 -26.31
N GLY A 11 -33.44 -8.10 -25.94
CA GLY A 11 -33.21 -8.94 -24.75
C GLY A 11 -32.00 -9.84 -24.98
N ARG A 12 -31.02 -9.79 -24.06
CA ARG A 12 -29.84 -10.67 -24.09
C ARG A 12 -29.70 -11.39 -22.74
N ASP A 13 -29.29 -12.65 -22.81
CA ASP A 13 -28.96 -13.47 -21.64
C ASP A 13 -27.60 -13.11 -21.04
N LYS A 14 -26.71 -12.52 -21.85
CA LYS A 14 -25.38 -12.04 -21.45
C LYS A 14 -25.04 -10.72 -22.14
N VAL A 15 -24.31 -9.88 -21.43
CA VAL A 15 -23.79 -8.60 -21.90
C VAL A 15 -22.30 -8.56 -21.57
N VAL A 16 -21.47 -8.13 -22.50
CA VAL A 16 -20.07 -7.78 -22.26
C VAL A 16 -19.94 -6.27 -22.38
N LEU A 17 -19.56 -5.61 -21.29
CA LEU A 17 -19.27 -4.18 -21.26
C LEU A 17 -17.75 -4.01 -21.29
N PHE A 18 -17.26 -3.21 -22.24
CA PHE A 18 -15.87 -2.79 -22.22
C PHE A 18 -15.77 -1.41 -21.57
N PRO A 19 -14.73 -1.13 -20.76
CA PRO A 19 -14.56 0.18 -20.12
C PRO A 19 -14.27 1.32 -21.11
N PHE A 20 -14.11 0.99 -22.40
CA PHE A 20 -13.91 1.90 -23.52
C PHE A 20 -15.11 1.89 -24.50
N ASP A 21 -16.24 1.31 -24.12
CA ASP A 21 -17.46 1.31 -24.93
C ASP A 21 -18.02 2.75 -25.05
N ASP A 22 -18.03 3.29 -26.26
CA ASP A 22 -18.54 4.62 -26.62
C ASP A 22 -20.04 4.63 -26.95
N TYR A 23 -20.67 3.46 -27.00
CA TYR A 23 -22.11 3.29 -27.24
C TYR A 23 -22.89 3.13 -25.94
N SER A 24 -22.31 2.43 -24.95
CA SER A 24 -22.97 2.13 -23.67
C SER A 24 -22.68 3.13 -22.54
N ILE A 25 -21.68 4.00 -22.70
CA ILE A 25 -21.26 4.97 -21.68
C ILE A 25 -21.53 6.40 -22.20
N PRO A 26 -22.70 7.01 -21.88
CA PRO A 26 -23.18 8.22 -22.56
C PRO A 26 -22.45 9.52 -22.21
N PHE A 27 -21.48 9.51 -21.29
CA PHE A 27 -20.76 10.72 -20.86
C PHE A 27 -19.24 10.55 -21.01
N GLN A 28 -18.70 10.95 -22.18
CA GLN A 28 -17.25 10.87 -22.47
C GLN A 28 -16.62 12.22 -22.87
N HIS A 29 -17.30 13.35 -22.63
CA HIS A 29 -16.77 14.66 -23.01
C HIS A 29 -15.47 15.00 -22.25
N GLY A 30 -14.42 15.36 -22.98
CA GLY A 30 -13.12 15.75 -22.41
C GLY A 30 -12.25 14.59 -21.90
N LEU A 31 -12.64 13.34 -22.13
CA LEU A 31 -11.85 12.16 -21.76
C LEU A 31 -10.92 11.73 -22.90
N ARG A 32 -9.65 11.44 -22.58
CA ARG A 32 -8.70 10.77 -23.47
C ARG A 32 -8.46 9.36 -22.94
N LEU A 33 -9.02 8.36 -23.62
CA LEU A 33 -8.73 6.96 -23.34
C LEU A 33 -7.39 6.60 -23.98
N GLN A 34 -6.44 6.16 -23.15
CA GLN A 34 -5.19 5.58 -23.61
C GLN A 34 -5.11 4.14 -23.13
N LEU A 35 -5.04 3.21 -24.07
CA LEU A 35 -4.70 1.83 -23.74
C LEU A 35 -3.22 1.81 -23.37
N VAL A 36 -2.94 1.74 -22.07
CA VAL A 36 -1.57 1.51 -21.60
C VAL A 36 -1.29 0.04 -21.82
N GLY A 37 -0.41 -0.24 -22.78
CA GLY A 37 0.10 -1.59 -23.03
C GLY A 37 0.60 -2.19 -21.73
N TYR A 38 0.11 -3.40 -21.47
CA TYR A 38 0.40 -4.18 -20.28
C TYR A 38 1.92 -4.31 -20.03
N LYS A 39 2.40 -3.91 -18.86
CA LYS A 39 3.85 -3.84 -18.55
C LYS A 39 4.38 -4.96 -17.63
N ALA A 40 3.53 -5.85 -17.11
CA ALA A 40 3.95 -6.78 -16.06
C ALA A 40 3.30 -8.16 -16.20
N GLY A 41 3.93 -9.09 -16.92
CA GLY A 41 3.48 -10.46 -17.26
C GLY A 41 2.65 -11.22 -16.21
N ILE A 42 1.54 -11.84 -16.63
CA ILE A 42 0.67 -12.71 -15.81
C ILE A 42 1.46 -13.94 -15.34
N ASP A 43 2.48 -14.34 -16.10
CA ASP A 43 3.15 -15.63 -15.96
C ASP A 43 4.28 -15.64 -14.92
N ARG A 44 4.62 -14.49 -14.32
CA ARG A 44 5.60 -14.40 -13.24
C ARG A 44 5.17 -13.36 -12.21
N ARG A 45 4.38 -13.77 -11.22
CA ARG A 45 4.18 -13.02 -9.97
C ARG A 45 5.52 -12.95 -9.22
N ARG A 46 6.39 -12.03 -9.63
CA ARG A 46 7.67 -11.79 -8.94
C ARG A 46 7.34 -11.07 -7.64
N ILE A 47 7.29 -11.83 -6.55
CA ILE A 47 7.21 -11.27 -5.20
C ILE A 47 8.47 -10.43 -4.99
N VAL A 48 8.31 -9.10 -4.94
CA VAL A 48 9.42 -8.14 -4.78
C VAL A 48 9.80 -7.93 -3.32
N LEU A 49 8.86 -8.15 -2.40
CA LEU A 49 9.10 -8.07 -0.95
C LEU A 49 8.59 -9.35 -0.30
N LYS A 50 9.52 -10.16 0.21
CA LYS A 50 9.22 -11.41 0.93
C LYS A 50 9.09 -11.13 2.43
N PRO A 51 8.46 -12.03 3.21
CA PRO A 51 8.57 -12.01 4.67
C PRO A 51 10.03 -11.95 5.15
N GLY A 52 10.24 -11.36 6.32
CA GLY A 52 11.56 -11.29 6.94
C GLY A 52 12.08 -12.65 7.38
N SER A 53 13.35 -12.67 7.79
CA SER A 53 13.95 -13.82 8.47
C SER A 53 13.20 -14.16 9.77
N PRO A 54 13.36 -15.37 10.33
CA PRO A 54 12.77 -15.70 11.62
C PRO A 54 13.04 -14.63 12.69
N ALA A 55 12.05 -14.37 13.55
CA ALA A 55 12.04 -13.28 14.54
C ALA A 55 12.07 -11.84 13.98
N ALA A 56 12.02 -11.63 12.66
CA ALA A 56 11.77 -10.31 12.09
C ALA A 56 10.30 -9.88 12.32
N PRO A 57 10.01 -8.58 12.42
CA PRO A 57 8.66 -8.06 12.69
C PRO A 57 7.64 -8.31 11.57
N ASP A 58 8.07 -8.84 10.43
CA ASP A 58 7.27 -9.18 9.26
C ASP A 58 7.56 -10.59 8.73
N SER A 59 8.09 -11.48 9.59
CA SER A 59 8.49 -12.85 9.23
C SER A 59 7.31 -13.78 8.97
N LYS A 60 6.13 -13.48 9.52
CA LYS A 60 4.91 -14.28 9.36
C LYS A 60 4.02 -13.77 8.22
N LEU A 61 3.89 -12.45 8.09
CA LEU A 61 3.02 -11.83 7.09
C LEU A 61 3.58 -10.48 6.63
N VAL A 62 3.45 -10.25 5.33
CA VAL A 62 3.65 -8.96 4.67
C VAL A 62 2.35 -8.61 3.96
N VAL A 63 1.71 -7.52 4.36
CA VAL A 63 0.48 -7.02 3.75
C VAL A 63 0.77 -5.67 3.10
N TYR A 64 0.55 -5.60 1.79
CA TYR A 64 0.63 -4.34 1.06
C TYR A 64 -0.67 -3.54 1.22
N TYR A 65 -0.91 -3.07 2.45
CA TYR A 65 -1.88 -2.02 2.73
C TYR A 65 -1.14 -0.75 3.18
N GLY A 66 -0.33 -0.26 2.25
CA GLY A 66 0.76 0.67 2.46
C GLY A 66 0.93 1.66 1.31
N THR A 67 2.10 2.29 1.21
CA THR A 67 2.45 3.20 0.11
C THR A 67 3.90 3.09 -0.29
N VAL A 68 4.18 3.30 -1.58
CA VAL A 68 5.53 3.54 -2.10
C VAL A 68 5.61 5.00 -2.55
N ARG A 69 6.68 5.70 -2.17
CA ARG A 69 6.98 7.07 -2.61
C ARG A 69 8.42 7.16 -3.08
N ARG A 70 8.66 8.00 -4.10
CA ARG A 70 10.02 8.38 -4.47
C ARG A 70 10.51 9.46 -3.52
N VAL A 71 11.65 9.23 -2.88
CA VAL A 71 12.30 10.14 -1.92
C VAL A 71 13.74 10.29 -2.39
N GLY A 72 14.07 11.45 -2.96
CA GLY A 72 15.35 11.65 -3.64
C GLY A 72 15.54 10.70 -4.84
N ASP A 73 16.64 9.96 -4.83
CA ASP A 73 17.00 8.95 -5.82
C ASP A 73 16.49 7.53 -5.47
N GLU A 74 15.83 7.36 -4.32
CA GLU A 74 15.31 6.08 -3.85
C GLU A 74 13.77 6.02 -3.90
N LEU A 75 13.25 4.80 -3.82
CA LEU A 75 11.87 4.46 -3.55
C LEU A 75 11.78 3.96 -2.10
N TRP A 76 10.88 4.55 -1.33
CA TRP A 76 10.62 4.19 0.06
C TRP A 76 9.23 3.58 0.15
N MET A 77 9.10 2.49 0.90
CA MET A 77 7.86 1.75 1.11
C MET A 77 7.54 1.69 2.60
N TRP A 78 6.29 2.03 2.91
CA TRP A 78 5.65 1.71 4.18
C TRP A 78 4.63 0.61 3.92
N TYR A 79 4.69 -0.46 4.70
CA TYR A 79 3.81 -1.62 4.56
C TYR A 79 3.45 -2.19 5.94
N LEU A 80 2.46 -3.08 6.00
CA LEU A 80 2.10 -3.74 7.25
C LEU A 80 2.81 -5.10 7.33
N GLY A 81 3.40 -5.36 8.49
CA GLY A 81 4.07 -6.61 8.81
C GLY A 81 3.55 -7.22 10.10
N GLN A 82 3.55 -8.56 10.15
CA GLN A 82 3.41 -9.33 11.38
C GLN A 82 4.54 -10.35 11.45
N GLY A 83 5.15 -10.50 12.63
CA GLY A 83 6.20 -11.47 12.83
C GLY A 83 5.70 -12.75 13.50
N ASP A 84 6.54 -13.76 13.45
CA ASP A 84 6.31 -15.10 14.01
C ASP A 84 6.29 -15.14 15.55
N GLN A 85 6.81 -14.10 16.22
CA GLN A 85 6.76 -13.98 17.68
C GLN A 85 5.43 -13.39 18.19
N ASP A 86 4.55 -12.93 17.29
CA ASP A 86 3.25 -12.38 17.66
C ASP A 86 2.24 -13.52 17.93
N LYS A 87 1.76 -13.60 19.19
CA LYS A 87 0.79 -14.62 19.63
C LYS A 87 -0.60 -14.44 19.02
N GLU A 88 -0.97 -13.20 18.75
CA GLU A 88 -2.24 -12.82 18.15
C GLU A 88 -2.02 -12.03 16.86
N TRP A 89 -3.10 -11.74 16.13
CA TRP A 89 -3.02 -10.90 14.95
C TRP A 89 -2.67 -9.45 15.32
N HIS A 90 -1.41 -9.07 15.06
CA HIS A 90 -0.86 -7.77 15.43
C HIS A 90 0.04 -7.22 14.32
N GLU A 91 -0.52 -6.35 13.49
CA GLU A 91 0.19 -5.72 12.38
C GLU A 91 0.82 -4.40 12.82
N ARG A 92 2.03 -4.13 12.33
CA ARG A 92 2.81 -2.91 12.56
C ARG A 92 3.30 -2.33 11.24
N VAL A 93 3.57 -1.03 11.23
CA VAL A 93 4.15 -0.38 10.05
C VAL A 93 5.64 -0.71 9.97
N CYS A 94 6.02 -1.37 8.88
CA CYS A 94 7.39 -1.68 8.52
C CYS A 94 7.84 -0.77 7.37
N PHE A 95 9.16 -0.63 7.24
CA PHE A 95 9.79 0.21 6.22
C PHE A 95 10.73 -0.58 5.33
N ALA A 96 10.75 -0.27 4.03
CA ALA A 96 11.73 -0.80 3.09
C ALA A 96 12.13 0.27 2.08
N LYS A 97 13.33 0.17 1.52
CA LYS A 97 13.83 1.08 0.48
C LYS A 97 14.36 0.32 -0.74
N SER A 98 14.34 0.95 -1.90
CA SER A 98 14.78 0.36 -3.17
C SER A 98 15.26 1.44 -4.12
N LYS A 99 16.20 1.10 -5.02
CA LYS A 99 16.61 1.99 -6.12
C LYS A 99 15.89 1.71 -7.44
N ASP A 100 15.33 0.51 -7.58
CA ASP A 100 14.77 0.00 -8.85
C ASP A 100 13.32 -0.50 -8.75
N GLY A 101 12.77 -0.57 -7.54
CA GLY A 101 11.42 -1.06 -7.26
C GLY A 101 11.28 -2.59 -7.30
N TYR A 102 12.37 -3.31 -7.61
CA TYR A 102 12.39 -4.78 -7.69
C TYR A 102 13.17 -5.42 -6.54
N HIS A 103 14.24 -4.78 -6.09
CA HIS A 103 15.07 -5.23 -4.96
C HIS A 103 14.88 -4.28 -3.79
N TRP A 104 14.34 -4.81 -2.69
CA TRP A 104 13.99 -4.04 -1.51
C TRP A 104 14.88 -4.42 -0.33
N GLU A 105 15.46 -3.40 0.30
CA GLU A 105 16.22 -3.50 1.54
C GLU A 105 15.31 -3.15 2.72
N LYS A 106 15.35 -3.95 3.79
CA LYS A 106 14.67 -3.68 5.07
C LYS A 106 15.73 -3.14 6.05
N PRO A 107 15.92 -1.82 6.16
CA PRO A 107 17.01 -1.27 6.96
C PRO A 107 16.74 -1.45 8.46
N ASN A 108 17.81 -1.50 9.26
CA ASN A 108 17.70 -1.40 10.70
C ASN A 108 17.45 0.05 11.10
N LEU A 109 16.24 0.37 11.56
CA LEU A 109 15.85 1.70 12.03
C LEU A 109 16.20 1.93 13.51
N SER A 110 16.29 0.87 14.32
CA SER A 110 16.59 0.97 15.76
C SER A 110 15.60 1.82 16.56
N LEU A 111 14.33 1.89 16.12
CA LEU A 111 13.29 2.75 16.72
C LEU A 111 12.36 2.00 17.68
N VAL A 112 12.00 0.75 17.37
CA VAL A 112 10.97 -0.01 18.11
C VAL A 112 11.52 -1.37 18.52
N GLU A 113 11.30 -1.75 19.78
CA GLU A 113 11.63 -3.08 20.27
C GLU A 113 10.68 -4.14 19.70
N TYR A 114 11.24 -5.24 19.18
CA TYR A 114 10.53 -6.43 18.78
C TYR A 114 11.38 -7.66 19.11
N ALA A 115 10.78 -8.67 19.75
CA ALA A 115 11.47 -9.91 20.11
C ALA A 115 12.81 -9.70 20.85
N GLY A 116 12.85 -8.71 21.78
CA GLY A 116 14.04 -8.41 22.57
C GLY A 116 15.13 -7.62 21.85
N SER A 117 14.85 -7.05 20.67
CA SER A 117 15.82 -6.28 19.88
C SER A 117 15.17 -5.10 19.17
N THR A 118 15.89 -3.98 19.05
CA THR A 118 15.50 -2.86 18.18
C THR A 118 16.07 -2.99 16.77
N LYS A 119 16.88 -4.02 16.50
CA LYS A 119 17.56 -4.23 15.20
C LYS A 119 16.59 -4.72 14.12
N ASN A 120 15.68 -3.85 13.71
CA ASN A 120 14.59 -4.17 12.80
C ASN A 120 14.14 -2.90 12.03
N ASN A 121 13.19 -3.08 11.12
CA ASN A 121 12.69 -2.04 10.21
C ASN A 121 11.31 -1.48 10.61
N LEU A 122 10.94 -1.56 11.89
CA LEU A 122 9.68 -1.00 12.36
C LEU A 122 9.75 0.53 12.42
N VAL A 123 8.71 1.16 11.87
CA VAL A 123 8.45 2.58 12.06
C VAL A 123 7.89 2.78 13.47
N ASP A 124 8.37 3.80 14.19
CA ASP A 124 7.79 4.19 15.46
C ASP A 124 6.43 4.88 15.26
N LEU A 125 5.41 4.04 15.11
CA LEU A 125 4.02 4.45 15.22
C LEU A 125 3.47 3.92 16.55
N MET A 126 3.39 4.82 17.53
CA MET A 126 2.89 4.51 18.88
C MET A 126 3.69 3.38 19.57
N GLY A 127 5.00 3.34 19.37
CA GLY A 127 5.90 2.33 19.92
C GLY A 127 5.66 0.91 19.39
N GLY A 128 4.95 0.74 18.27
CA GLY A 128 4.59 -0.58 17.72
C GLY A 128 3.66 -1.43 18.60
N LYS A 129 3.07 -0.83 19.65
CA LYS A 129 2.27 -1.53 20.68
C LYS A 129 0.81 -1.72 20.29
N HIS A 130 0.35 -1.07 19.23
CA HIS A 130 -1.06 -1.12 18.83
C HIS A 130 -1.18 -1.65 17.42
N HIS A 131 -2.15 -2.56 17.23
CA HIS A 131 -2.46 -3.12 15.92
C HIS A 131 -2.87 -2.01 14.94
N VAL A 132 -2.22 -1.97 13.77
CA VAL A 132 -2.46 -1.01 12.68
C VAL A 132 -3.13 -1.74 11.52
N GLN A 133 -4.23 -1.19 11.02
CA GLN A 133 -5.05 -1.81 9.97
C GLN A 133 -4.82 -1.22 8.58
N SER A 134 -4.29 0.01 8.53
CA SER A 134 -3.93 0.69 7.28
C SER A 134 -2.88 1.76 7.58
N CYS A 135 -1.99 1.99 6.61
CA CYS A 135 -1.07 3.11 6.64
C CYS A 135 -0.91 3.71 5.24
N VAL A 136 -1.23 4.99 5.08
CA VAL A 136 -1.07 5.70 3.82
C VAL A 136 -0.17 6.90 4.07
N VAL A 137 0.99 6.92 3.41
CA VAL A 137 1.98 7.99 3.57
C VAL A 137 1.93 8.94 2.38
N PHE A 138 1.86 10.22 2.72
CA PHE A 138 2.06 11.36 1.85
C PHE A 138 3.45 11.91 2.10
N TYR A 139 4.13 12.28 1.03
CA TYR A 139 5.45 12.89 1.07
C TYR A 139 5.36 14.27 0.42
N ASP A 140 5.72 15.29 1.18
CA ASP A 140 5.77 16.69 0.78
C ASP A 140 7.21 17.21 0.96
N PRO A 141 8.05 17.15 -0.08
CA PRO A 141 9.45 17.58 0.03
C PRO A 141 9.59 19.09 0.26
N ASN A 142 8.55 19.88 -0.01
CA ASN A 142 8.58 21.34 0.07
C ASN A 142 8.08 21.87 1.42
N ASP A 143 7.64 20.99 2.32
CA ASP A 143 7.24 21.40 3.66
C ASP A 143 8.43 22.06 4.40
N SER A 144 8.21 23.29 4.85
CA SER A 144 9.22 24.09 5.55
C SER A 144 9.56 23.52 6.92
N GLU A 145 8.64 22.78 7.54
CA GLU A 145 8.90 22.05 8.77
C GLU A 145 9.49 20.67 8.41
N PRO A 146 10.75 20.36 8.80
CA PRO A 146 11.34 19.06 8.50
C PRO A 146 10.48 17.89 8.97
N LYS A 147 9.80 18.02 10.12
CA LYS A 147 8.88 17.00 10.65
C LYS A 147 7.51 16.95 9.96
N GLY A 148 7.25 17.84 9.00
CA GLY A 148 6.03 17.88 8.22
C GLY A 148 6.14 17.13 6.89
N ARG A 149 7.35 16.74 6.48
CA ARG A 149 7.59 16.19 5.15
C ARG A 149 6.90 14.87 4.91
N PHE A 150 6.78 14.02 5.93
CA PHE A 150 5.98 12.81 5.85
C PHE A 150 4.73 12.96 6.69
N LYS A 151 3.59 12.63 6.10
CA LYS A 151 2.26 12.69 6.73
C LYS A 151 1.60 11.34 6.52
N MET A 152 1.14 10.70 7.60
CA MET A 152 0.51 9.38 7.53
C MET A 152 -0.95 9.49 7.94
N ALA A 153 -1.86 8.98 7.11
CA ALA A 153 -3.21 8.62 7.52
C ALA A 153 -3.23 7.13 7.86
N PHE A 154 -3.72 6.77 9.05
CA PHE A 154 -3.69 5.37 9.52
C PHE A 154 -4.95 5.01 10.31
N GLN A 155 -5.25 3.73 10.42
CA GLN A 155 -6.27 3.21 11.33
C GLN A 155 -5.64 2.27 12.34
N SER A 156 -6.03 2.38 13.60
CA SER A 156 -5.56 1.51 14.67
C SER A 156 -6.63 1.23 15.70
N ARG A 157 -6.57 0.04 16.31
CA ARG A 157 -7.45 -0.33 17.41
C ARG A 157 -7.31 0.59 18.62
N LYS A 158 -6.18 1.29 18.79
CA LYS A 158 -6.02 2.32 19.83
C LYS A 158 -7.12 3.40 19.78
N TYR A 159 -7.58 3.73 18.58
CA TYR A 159 -8.57 4.78 18.33
C TYR A 159 -9.91 4.22 17.86
N ASN A 160 -10.26 2.99 18.29
CA ASN A 160 -11.48 2.29 17.87
C ASN A 160 -11.60 2.22 16.33
N SER A 161 -10.47 1.98 15.65
CA SER A 161 -10.37 1.91 14.18
C SER A 161 -10.78 3.19 13.43
N LYS A 162 -10.86 4.33 14.12
CA LYS A 162 -11.00 5.64 13.48
C LYS A 162 -9.70 6.03 12.79
N LEU A 163 -9.84 6.90 11.78
CA LEU A 163 -8.70 7.48 11.09
C LEU A 163 -7.91 8.40 12.04
N GLY A 164 -6.61 8.16 12.14
CA GLY A 164 -5.64 9.01 12.82
C GLY A 164 -4.63 9.59 11.83
N VAL A 165 -3.89 10.61 12.28
CA VAL A 165 -2.83 11.26 11.50
C VAL A 165 -1.53 11.29 12.30
N ALA A 166 -0.40 11.04 11.65
CA ALA A 166 0.95 11.17 12.20
C ALA A 166 1.87 11.94 11.25
N TYR A 167 2.94 12.54 11.77
CA TYR A 167 3.89 13.40 11.05
C TYR A 167 5.32 13.03 11.40
N SER A 168 6.26 13.13 10.45
CA SER A 168 7.71 12.98 10.68
C SER A 168 8.57 13.70 9.66
#